data_AF-A0AAE7I5Q3-F1
#
_entry.id   AF-A0AAE7I5Q3-F1
#
_cell.length_a   1.000
_cell.length_b   1.000
_cell.length_c   1.000
_cell.angle_alpha   90.00
_cell.angle_beta   90.00
_cell.angle_gamma   90.00
#
_symmetry.space_group_name_H-M   'P 1'
#
loop_
_entity.id
_entity.type
_entity.pdbx_description
1 polymer ?
#
loop_
_entity_poly.entity_id
_entity_poly.type
_entity_poly.pdbx_seq_one_letter_code
_entity_poly.pdbx_strand_id
1 'polypeptide(L)'
;MYKSLLKRSLDAFVLSLEVYNRPTLDNRVEAFCILSVNAWELLLKAEILKYSGMDSVFKKNGYSISVTDAINKRLQQNDPVKKNLDTLIELRDGAIHLLLPELQPELSRLFQANVLNYQQRYLKETGMSPLAGQSVGMLSLVVDGPKSDIATIKENYGEMTANVASEFLTRFHKATKEQNSNEFSISIDYKLTLTKCEKDSDLSLGLGNQGSNAIIIRETK
;
A
#
# COMPACT_ATOMS: atom_id res chain seq x y z
N MET A 1 23.66 -15.89 7.81
CA MET A 1 22.73 -14.85 8.33
C MET A 1 22.08 -14.04 7.21
N TYR A 2 22.84 -13.35 6.34
CA TYR A 2 22.31 -12.59 5.19
C TYR A 2 21.26 -13.36 4.36
N LYS A 3 21.60 -14.55 3.83
CA LYS A 3 20.65 -15.39 3.06
C LYS A 3 19.40 -15.78 3.86
N SER A 4 19.53 -15.95 5.17
CA SER A 4 18.41 -16.29 6.05
C SER A 4 17.48 -15.10 6.27
N LEU A 5 18.02 -13.88 6.38
CA LEU A 5 17.22 -12.65 6.46
C LEU A 5 16.44 -12.45 5.16
N LEU A 6 17.09 -12.60 4.00
CA LEU A 6 16.42 -12.50 2.70
C LEU A 6 15.30 -13.54 2.53
N LYS A 7 15.56 -14.80 2.90
CA LYS A 7 14.53 -15.85 2.81
C LYS A 7 13.33 -15.51 3.70
N ARG A 8 13.55 -15.17 4.96
CA ARG A 8 12.47 -14.82 5.89
C ARG A 8 11.73 -13.53 5.48
N SER A 9 12.46 -12.58 4.90
CA SER A 9 11.90 -11.37 4.31
C SER A 9 10.91 -11.72 3.20
N LEU A 10 11.32 -12.59 2.28
CA LEU A 10 10.47 -13.05 1.19
C LEU A 10 9.26 -13.83 1.70
N ASP A 11 9.46 -14.76 2.64
CA ASP A 11 8.36 -15.54 3.23
C ASP A 11 7.32 -14.62 3.90
N ALA A 12 7.76 -13.60 4.65
CA ALA A 12 6.88 -12.60 5.26
C ALA A 12 6.13 -11.75 4.23
N PHE A 13 6.79 -11.38 3.13
CA PHE A 13 6.18 -10.63 2.04
C PHE A 13 5.13 -11.44 1.28
N VAL A 14 5.41 -12.71 0.96
CA VAL A 14 4.44 -13.59 0.31
C VAL A 14 3.22 -13.80 1.21
N LEU A 15 3.44 -14.01 2.52
CA LEU A 15 2.35 -14.15 3.47
C LEU A 15 1.51 -12.88 3.58
N SER A 16 2.11 -11.68 3.51
CA SER A 16 1.34 -10.43 3.54
C SER A 16 0.36 -10.36 2.37
N LEU A 17 0.81 -10.73 1.16
CA LEU A 17 -0.03 -10.80 -0.03
C LEU A 17 -1.15 -11.82 0.09
N GLU A 18 -0.84 -13.03 0.55
CA GLU A 18 -1.84 -14.09 0.74
C GLU A 18 -2.94 -13.68 1.73
N VAL A 19 -2.55 -13.01 2.81
CA VAL A 19 -3.49 -12.54 3.83
C VAL A 19 -4.37 -11.42 3.29
N TYR A 20 -3.79 -10.46 2.56
CA TYR A 20 -4.57 -9.38 1.94
C TYR A 20 -5.60 -9.90 0.93
N ASN A 21 -5.24 -10.93 0.17
CA ASN A 21 -6.09 -11.55 -0.84
C ASN A 21 -7.18 -12.48 -0.27
N ARG A 22 -7.30 -12.62 1.06
CA ARG A 22 -8.41 -13.34 1.69
C ARG A 22 -9.55 -12.37 2.01
N PRO A 23 -10.62 -12.29 1.20
CA PRO A 23 -11.69 -11.30 1.39
C PRO A 23 -12.53 -11.55 2.66
N THR A 24 -12.54 -12.77 3.17
CA THR A 24 -13.29 -13.15 4.39
C THR A 24 -12.62 -12.71 5.69
N LEU A 25 -11.43 -12.09 5.61
CA LEU A 25 -10.65 -11.68 6.77
C LEU A 25 -10.83 -10.19 7.00
N ASP A 26 -11.58 -9.82 8.04
CA ASP A 26 -11.92 -8.43 8.34
C ASP A 26 -10.67 -7.57 8.63
N ASN A 27 -9.66 -8.15 9.30
CA ASN A 27 -8.41 -7.49 9.64
C ASN A 27 -7.29 -7.68 8.59
N ARG A 28 -7.64 -8.01 7.34
CA ARG A 28 -6.66 -8.24 6.25
C ARG A 28 -5.70 -7.06 6.02
N VAL A 29 -6.19 -5.83 6.18
CA VAL A 29 -5.40 -4.60 6.01
C VAL A 29 -4.36 -4.47 7.12
N GLU A 30 -4.75 -4.69 8.37
CA GLU A 30 -3.85 -4.69 9.53
C GLU A 30 -2.77 -5.76 9.40
N ALA A 31 -3.19 -6.99 9.11
CA ALA A 31 -2.28 -8.10 8.96
C ALA A 31 -1.30 -7.89 7.79
N PHE A 32 -1.77 -7.31 6.68
CA PHE A 32 -0.90 -6.88 5.59
C PHE A 32 0.15 -5.86 6.05
N CYS A 33 -0.26 -4.79 6.74
CA CYS A 33 0.67 -3.76 7.24
C CYS A 33 1.75 -4.36 8.14
N ILE A 34 1.37 -5.20 9.11
CA ILE A 34 2.31 -5.84 10.04
C ILE A 34 3.33 -6.70 9.28
N LEU A 35 2.85 -7.57 8.39
CA LEU A 35 3.69 -8.52 7.68
C LEU A 35 4.58 -7.83 6.64
N SER A 36 4.05 -6.86 5.88
CA SER A 36 4.82 -6.09 4.91
C SER A 36 5.90 -5.24 5.58
N VAL A 37 5.61 -4.58 6.71
CA VAL A 37 6.63 -3.83 7.47
C VAL A 37 7.74 -4.76 7.97
N ASN A 38 7.39 -5.94 8.48
CA ASN A 38 8.37 -6.94 8.90
C ASN A 38 9.23 -7.45 7.72
N ALA A 39 8.63 -7.67 6.54
CA ALA A 39 9.37 -8.02 5.35
C ALA A 39 10.40 -6.93 4.98
N TRP A 40 9.98 -5.66 4.93
CA TRP A 40 10.88 -4.54 4.68
C TRP A 40 12.00 -4.43 5.71
N GLU A 41 11.69 -4.62 6.99
CA GLU A 41 12.68 -4.60 8.07
C GLU A 41 13.78 -5.65 7.84
N LEU A 42 13.39 -6.88 7.50
CA LEU A 42 14.32 -7.99 7.24
C LEU A 42 15.15 -7.76 5.97
N LEU A 43 14.55 -7.24 4.90
CA LEU A 43 15.26 -6.89 3.66
C LEU A 43 16.31 -5.82 3.92
N LEU A 44 15.94 -4.70 4.57
CA LEU A 44 16.85 -3.61 4.84
C LEU A 44 17.98 -4.03 5.79
N LYS A 45 17.69 -4.88 6.78
CA LYS A 45 18.73 -5.48 7.64
C LYS A 45 19.69 -6.34 6.85
N ALA A 46 19.20 -7.13 5.88
CA ALA A 46 20.06 -7.92 5.01
C ALA A 46 20.98 -7.01 4.17
N GLU A 47 20.45 -5.94 3.58
CA GLU A 47 21.25 -4.95 2.85
C GLU A 47 22.33 -4.34 3.75
N ILE A 48 21.94 -3.82 4.92
CA ILE A 48 22.88 -3.19 5.88
C ILE A 48 23.96 -4.19 6.30
N LEU A 49 23.60 -5.44 6.57
CA LEU A 49 24.53 -6.50 6.94
C LEU A 49 25.58 -6.73 5.84
N LYS A 50 25.19 -6.67 4.57
CA LYS A 50 26.08 -6.88 3.42
C LYS A 50 27.05 -5.71 3.23
N TYR A 51 26.60 -4.47 3.43
CA TYR A 51 27.41 -3.27 3.20
C TYR A 51 28.24 -2.84 4.40
N SER A 52 27.75 -3.02 5.63
CA SER A 52 28.31 -2.42 6.85
C SER A 52 28.63 -3.43 7.94
N GLY A 53 28.42 -4.73 7.69
CA GLY A 53 28.78 -5.80 8.63
C GLY A 53 27.83 -5.94 9.83
N MET A 54 28.12 -6.90 10.69
CA MET A 54 27.21 -7.36 11.76
C MET A 54 26.93 -6.31 12.84
N ASP A 55 27.94 -5.52 13.20
CA ASP A 55 27.85 -4.48 14.25
C ASP A 55 26.87 -3.36 13.91
N SER A 56 26.57 -3.18 12.62
CA SER A 56 25.64 -2.16 12.15
C SER A 56 24.16 -2.57 12.28
N VAL A 57 23.90 -3.88 12.44
CA VAL A 57 22.56 -4.48 12.53
C VAL A 57 22.22 -4.91 13.96
N PHE A 58 23.19 -5.42 14.71
CA PHE A 58 22.99 -5.90 16.09
C PHE A 58 23.56 -4.89 17.09
N LYS A 59 22.70 -4.40 17.97
CA LYS A 59 23.09 -3.57 19.11
C LYS A 59 23.72 -4.49 20.17
N LYS A 60 24.66 -3.96 20.97
CA LYS A 60 25.38 -4.71 22.02
C LYS A 60 24.46 -5.37 23.06
N ASN A 61 23.22 -4.91 23.13
CA ASN A 61 22.15 -5.31 24.01
C ASN A 61 21.46 -6.62 23.56
N GLY A 62 21.88 -7.24 22.46
CA GLY A 62 21.24 -8.43 21.86
C GLY A 62 20.07 -8.12 20.92
N TYR A 63 19.58 -6.88 20.90
CA TYR A 63 18.53 -6.42 19.99
C TYR A 63 19.10 -6.01 18.62
N SER A 64 18.37 -6.29 17.55
CA SER A 64 18.66 -5.71 16.24
C SER A 64 18.09 -4.29 16.09
N ILE A 65 18.57 -3.53 15.11
CA ILE A 65 17.99 -2.22 14.73
C ILE A 65 16.49 -2.32 14.43
N SER A 66 15.73 -1.24 14.65
CA SER A 66 14.30 -1.17 14.29
C SER A 66 14.13 -0.96 12.78
N VAL A 67 12.90 -1.13 12.27
CA VAL A 67 12.57 -0.78 10.88
C VAL A 67 12.85 0.69 10.57
N THR A 68 12.52 1.62 11.48
CA THR A 68 12.79 3.05 11.33
C THR A 68 14.29 3.34 11.26
N ASP A 69 15.09 2.70 12.13
CA ASP A 69 16.56 2.79 12.08
C ASP A 69 17.10 2.25 10.74
N ALA A 70 16.54 1.13 10.25
CA ALA A 70 16.97 0.51 9.00
C ALA A 70 16.62 1.36 7.77
N ILE A 71 15.42 1.97 7.74
CA ILE A 71 14.98 2.92 6.72
C ILE A 71 15.92 4.13 6.68
N ASN A 72 16.17 4.75 7.83
CA ASN A 72 17.04 5.93 7.93
C ASN A 72 18.48 5.66 7.47
N LYS A 73 18.97 4.42 7.62
CA LYS A 73 20.31 4.03 7.19
C LYS A 73 20.42 3.74 5.69
N ARG A 74 19.33 3.40 5.00
CA ARG A 74 19.36 2.89 3.61
C ARG A 74 18.61 3.74 2.59
N LEU A 75 17.67 4.56 3.03
CA LEU A 75 16.83 5.39 2.18
C LEU A 75 17.11 6.87 2.43
N GLN A 76 17.10 7.65 1.36
CA GLN A 76 17.29 9.10 1.43
C GLN A 76 16.05 9.77 2.04
N GLN A 77 16.23 10.94 2.65
CA GLN A 77 15.16 11.62 3.39
C GLN A 77 13.95 11.99 2.52
N ASN A 78 14.17 12.29 1.24
CA ASN A 78 13.12 12.68 0.28
C ASN A 78 12.70 11.54 -0.67
N ASP A 79 13.11 10.30 -0.39
CA ASP A 79 12.76 9.15 -1.23
C ASP A 79 11.25 8.85 -1.15
N PRO A 80 10.52 8.79 -2.27
CA PRO A 80 9.11 8.39 -2.29
C PRO A 80 8.85 7.02 -1.63
N VAL A 81 9.78 6.07 -1.76
CA VAL A 81 9.70 4.76 -1.12
C VAL A 81 9.76 4.89 0.40
N LYS A 82 10.59 5.82 0.91
CA LYS A 82 10.65 6.10 2.34
C LYS A 82 9.32 6.63 2.86
N LYS A 83 8.73 7.62 2.19
CA LYS A 83 7.42 8.15 2.61
C LYS A 83 6.32 7.09 2.53
N ASN A 84 6.35 6.19 1.54
CA ASN A 84 5.43 5.06 1.48
C ASN A 84 5.56 4.16 2.73
N LEU A 85 6.79 3.83 3.11
CA LEU A 85 7.07 2.99 4.29
C LEU A 85 6.72 3.68 5.61
N ASP A 86 7.00 4.97 5.74
CA ASP A 86 6.65 5.75 6.94
C ASP A 86 5.13 5.77 7.14
N THR A 87 4.34 5.97 6.07
CA THR A 87 2.87 5.86 6.13
C THR A 87 2.42 4.44 6.49
N LEU A 88 3.08 3.40 5.96
CA LEU A 88 2.75 2.01 6.30
C LEU A 88 3.03 1.69 7.78
N ILE A 89 4.09 2.27 8.35
CA ILE A 89 4.42 2.17 9.77
C ILE A 89 3.39 2.92 10.62
N GLU A 90 2.99 4.13 10.23
CA GLU A 90 1.91 4.89 10.89
C GLU A 90 0.62 4.07 10.92
N LEU A 91 0.27 3.42 9.80
CA LEU A 91 -0.90 2.54 9.71
C LEU A 91 -0.78 1.33 10.64
N ARG A 92 0.38 0.66 10.67
CA ARG A 92 0.64 -0.46 11.59
C ARG A 92 0.46 -0.05 13.05
N ASP A 93 0.92 1.14 13.42
CA ASP A 93 0.88 1.63 14.81
C ASP A 93 -0.50 2.21 15.19
N GLY A 94 -1.24 2.73 14.20
CA GLY A 94 -2.57 3.32 14.34
C GLY A 94 -3.70 2.29 14.24
N ALA A 95 -3.93 1.52 15.32
CA ALA A 95 -4.94 0.45 15.40
C ALA A 95 -6.39 0.85 15.00
N ILE A 96 -6.75 2.14 15.05
CA ILE A 96 -8.11 2.63 14.78
C ILE A 96 -8.37 2.85 13.28
N HIS A 97 -7.33 3.19 12.50
CA HIS A 97 -7.48 3.52 11.08
C HIS A 97 -7.69 2.28 10.18
N LEU A 98 -7.22 1.13 10.64
CA LEU A 98 -7.23 -0.13 9.88
C LEU A 98 -8.58 -0.87 9.93
N LEU A 99 -9.49 -0.43 10.80
CA LEU A 99 -10.80 -1.05 11.01
C LEU A 99 -11.91 -0.44 10.13
N LEU A 100 -11.61 0.61 9.35
CA LEU A 100 -12.60 1.31 8.53
C LEU A 100 -12.58 0.78 7.09
N PRO A 101 -13.62 0.05 6.64
CA PRO A 101 -13.70 -0.42 5.26
C PRO A 101 -13.66 0.72 4.24
N GLU A 102 -14.16 1.89 4.62
CA GLU A 102 -14.24 3.08 3.77
C GLU A 102 -12.86 3.63 3.38
N LEU A 103 -11.79 3.32 4.12
CA LEU A 103 -10.42 3.74 3.79
C LEU A 103 -9.69 2.78 2.86
N GLN A 104 -10.25 1.59 2.61
CA GLN A 104 -9.60 0.55 1.81
C GLN A 104 -9.22 0.98 0.39
N PRO A 105 -10.03 1.77 -0.36
CA PRO A 105 -9.65 2.22 -1.70
C PRO A 105 -8.37 3.07 -1.71
N GLU A 106 -8.20 3.95 -0.72
CA GLU A 106 -6.99 4.76 -0.55
C GLU A 106 -5.79 3.93 -0.13
N LEU A 107 -5.98 3.05 0.86
CA LEU A 107 -4.93 2.17 1.38
C LEU A 107 -4.44 1.17 0.33
N SER A 108 -5.36 0.64 -0.50
CA SER A 108 -5.02 -0.24 -1.61
C SER A 108 -3.95 0.39 -2.50
N ARG A 109 -4.11 1.67 -2.90
CA ARG A 109 -3.13 2.39 -3.75
C ARG A 109 -1.74 2.49 -3.11
N LEU A 110 -1.68 2.76 -1.80
CA LEU A 110 -0.44 2.78 -1.03
C LEU A 110 0.21 1.39 -0.99
N PHE A 111 -0.59 0.34 -0.81
CA PHE A 111 -0.11 -1.04 -0.74
C PHE A 111 0.39 -1.54 -2.09
N GLN A 112 -0.25 -1.18 -3.20
CA GLN A 112 0.24 -1.56 -4.53
C GLN A 112 1.64 -0.97 -4.78
N ALA A 113 1.83 0.32 -4.46
CA ALA A 113 3.14 0.97 -4.54
C ALA A 113 4.16 0.27 -3.64
N ASN A 114 3.78 -0.10 -2.41
CA ASN A 114 4.66 -0.83 -1.49
C ASN A 114 5.14 -2.17 -2.06
N VAL A 115 4.20 -2.94 -2.64
CA VAL A 115 4.47 -4.24 -3.26
C VAL A 115 5.46 -4.11 -4.42
N LEU A 116 5.23 -3.16 -5.33
CA LEU A 116 6.13 -2.91 -6.46
C LEU A 116 7.52 -2.48 -6.01
N ASN A 117 7.59 -1.55 -5.03
CA ASN A 117 8.86 -1.09 -4.46
C ASN A 117 9.65 -2.25 -3.84
N TYR A 118 8.96 -3.13 -3.10
CA TYR A 118 9.61 -4.28 -2.46
C TYR A 118 10.14 -5.25 -3.51
N GLN A 119 9.34 -5.56 -4.53
CA GLN A 119 9.74 -6.44 -5.62
C GLN A 119 10.99 -5.93 -6.33
N GLN A 120 11.01 -4.64 -6.67
CA GLN A 120 12.14 -4.00 -7.34
C GLN A 120 13.40 -4.02 -6.45
N ARG A 121 13.25 -3.72 -5.16
CA ARG A 121 14.37 -3.70 -4.21
C ARG A 121 14.95 -5.09 -3.97
N TYR A 122 14.09 -6.09 -3.77
CA TYR A 122 14.50 -7.49 -3.60
C TYR A 122 15.20 -8.04 -4.85
N LEU A 123 14.67 -7.73 -6.04
CA LEU A 123 15.30 -8.08 -7.31
C LEU A 123 16.69 -7.46 -7.44
N LYS A 124 16.84 -6.17 -7.09
CA LYS A 124 18.14 -5.48 -7.12
C LYS A 124 19.16 -6.10 -6.17
N GLU A 125 18.72 -6.56 -5.00
CA GLU A 125 19.62 -7.12 -3.97
C GLU A 125 20.03 -8.57 -4.25
N THR A 126 19.13 -9.37 -4.86
CA THR A 126 19.33 -10.82 -5.04
C THR A 126 19.58 -11.24 -6.49
N GLY A 127 19.24 -10.39 -7.47
CA GLY A 127 19.22 -10.73 -8.89
C GLY A 127 18.07 -11.66 -9.31
N MET A 128 17.18 -12.02 -8.38
CA MET A 128 16.06 -12.93 -8.61
C MET A 128 14.74 -12.21 -8.39
N SER A 129 13.75 -12.46 -9.27
CA SER A 129 12.41 -11.96 -9.01
C SER A 129 11.82 -12.68 -7.79
N PRO A 130 11.35 -11.96 -6.77
CA PRO A 130 10.81 -12.58 -5.55
C PRO A 130 9.61 -13.49 -5.82
N LEU A 131 8.91 -13.28 -6.94
CA LEU A 131 7.75 -14.07 -7.36
C LEU A 131 8.04 -14.97 -8.56
N ALA A 132 9.30 -15.27 -8.88
CA ALA A 132 9.64 -16.22 -9.94
C ALA A 132 9.07 -17.62 -9.62
N GLY A 133 7.88 -17.92 -10.14
CA GLY A 133 7.15 -19.17 -9.92
C GLY A 133 5.80 -19.03 -9.20
N GLN A 134 5.42 -17.85 -8.71
CA GLN A 134 4.08 -17.57 -8.19
C GLN A 134 3.34 -16.68 -9.18
N SER A 135 2.09 -17.02 -9.50
CA SER A 135 1.27 -16.27 -10.46
C SER A 135 1.08 -14.83 -9.99
N VAL A 136 1.87 -13.93 -10.57
CA VAL A 136 1.80 -12.46 -10.38
C VAL A 136 0.40 -11.91 -10.71
N GLY A 137 -0.46 -12.70 -11.37
CA GLY A 137 -1.89 -12.42 -11.56
C GLY A 137 -2.74 -12.38 -10.27
N MET A 138 -2.17 -12.64 -9.09
CA MET A 138 -2.87 -12.50 -7.80
C MET A 138 -2.88 -11.07 -7.24
N LEU A 139 -2.23 -10.10 -7.89
CA LEU A 139 -2.37 -8.69 -7.51
C LEU A 139 -3.57 -8.05 -8.22
N SER A 140 -4.71 -8.74 -8.25
CA SER A 140 -5.99 -8.03 -8.36
C SER A 140 -6.21 -7.40 -6.99
N LEU A 141 -5.49 -6.31 -6.73
CA LEU A 141 -5.75 -5.40 -5.63
C LEU A 141 -7.09 -4.77 -5.99
N VAL A 142 -8.16 -5.51 -5.73
CA VAL A 142 -9.52 -5.11 -6.08
C VAL A 142 -9.72 -3.75 -5.43
N VAL A 143 -9.83 -2.72 -6.26
CA VAL A 143 -10.33 -1.41 -5.85
C VAL A 143 -11.84 -1.58 -5.76
N ASP A 144 -12.30 -2.42 -4.82
CA ASP A 144 -13.73 -2.55 -4.57
C ASP A 144 -14.09 -1.58 -3.47
N GLY A 145 -14.82 -0.54 -3.85
CA GLY A 145 -15.39 0.37 -2.88
C GLY A 145 -15.83 1.69 -3.51
N PRO A 146 -17.02 2.22 -3.14
CA PRO A 146 -17.33 3.62 -3.39
C PRO A 146 -16.25 4.51 -2.75
N LYS A 147 -16.08 5.74 -3.26
CA LYS A 147 -15.16 6.71 -2.65
C LYS A 147 -15.44 6.83 -1.15
N SER A 148 -14.38 6.95 -0.36
CA SER A 148 -14.45 7.20 1.08
C SER A 148 -15.38 8.39 1.36
N ASP A 149 -16.52 8.12 2.02
CA ASP A 149 -17.45 9.16 2.46
C ASP A 149 -17.40 9.30 3.98
N ILE A 150 -16.89 10.44 4.44
CA ILE A 150 -16.75 10.77 5.86
C ILE A 150 -18.13 10.83 6.54
N ALA A 151 -19.20 11.14 5.79
CA ALA A 151 -20.56 11.12 6.32
C ALA A 151 -20.97 9.72 6.79
N THR A 152 -20.68 8.70 5.97
CA THR A 152 -20.91 7.28 6.29
C THR A 152 -20.08 6.83 7.50
N ILE A 153 -18.82 7.26 7.59
CA ILE A 153 -17.96 6.94 8.75
C ILE A 153 -18.53 7.57 10.03
N LYS A 154 -19.02 8.82 9.96
CA LYS A 154 -19.62 9.52 11.11
C LYS A 154 -20.89 8.81 11.59
N GLU A 155 -21.72 8.34 10.66
CA GLU A 155 -22.96 7.62 10.97
C GLU A 155 -22.69 6.25 11.62
N ASN A 156 -21.70 5.50 11.11
CA ASN A 156 -21.43 4.14 11.57
C ASN A 156 -20.53 4.07 12.82
N TYR A 157 -19.56 4.98 12.98
CA TYR A 157 -18.48 4.87 13.98
C TYR A 157 -18.35 6.09 14.92
N GLY A 158 -19.22 7.10 14.75
CA GLY A 158 -19.25 8.30 15.58
C GLY A 158 -18.23 9.37 15.19
N GLU A 159 -18.34 10.52 15.87
CA GLU A 159 -17.65 11.76 15.49
C GLU A 159 -16.14 11.72 15.71
N MET A 160 -15.67 11.09 16.78
CA MET A 160 -14.23 10.97 17.08
C MET A 160 -13.50 10.16 15.99
N THR A 161 -14.07 9.01 15.60
CA THR A 161 -13.50 8.14 14.56
C THR A 161 -13.51 8.81 13.20
N ALA A 162 -14.59 9.53 12.86
CA ALA A 162 -14.69 10.29 11.62
C ALA A 162 -13.66 11.42 11.53
N ASN A 163 -13.40 12.14 12.63
CA ASN A 163 -12.37 13.19 12.67
C ASN A 163 -10.97 12.62 12.44
N VAL A 164 -10.65 11.52 13.13
CA VAL A 164 -9.36 10.82 13.00
C VAL A 164 -9.17 10.30 11.57
N ALA A 165 -10.20 9.70 10.96
CA ALA A 165 -10.16 9.27 9.56
C ALA A 165 -10.00 10.45 8.59
N SER A 166 -10.71 11.56 8.81
CA SER A 166 -10.64 12.78 7.99
C SER A 166 -9.26 13.42 8.02
N GLU A 167 -8.65 13.52 9.20
CA GLU A 167 -7.28 14.03 9.35
C GLU A 167 -6.29 13.15 8.59
N PHE A 168 -6.38 11.83 8.73
CA PHE A 168 -5.55 10.90 7.98
C PHE A 168 -5.72 11.06 6.47
N LEU A 169 -6.97 11.07 5.97
CA LEU A 169 -7.26 11.25 4.54
C LEU A 169 -6.71 12.56 4.01
N THR A 170 -6.85 13.65 4.77
CA THR A 170 -6.33 14.97 4.39
C THR A 170 -4.80 14.95 4.27
N ARG A 171 -4.11 14.35 5.24
CA ARG A 171 -2.65 14.17 5.19
C ARG A 171 -2.24 13.28 4.01
N PHE A 172 -2.93 12.16 3.80
CA PHE A 172 -2.65 11.21 2.74
C PHE A 172 -2.83 11.83 1.34
N HIS A 173 -3.92 12.55 1.09
CA HIS A 173 -4.15 13.23 -0.18
C HIS A 173 -3.15 14.36 -0.43
N LYS A 174 -2.76 15.09 0.62
CA LYS A 174 -1.70 16.10 0.53
C LYS A 174 -0.36 15.46 0.14
N ALA A 175 0.04 14.39 0.84
CA ALA A 175 1.28 13.67 0.55
C ALA A 175 1.29 13.07 -0.87
N THR A 176 0.14 12.55 -1.33
CA THR A 176 -0.01 12.02 -2.69
C THR A 176 0.22 13.10 -3.74
N LYS A 177 -0.35 14.30 -3.55
CA LYS A 177 -0.16 15.43 -4.46
C LYS A 177 1.27 15.98 -4.43
N GLU A 178 1.89 16.04 -3.26
CA GLU A 178 3.27 16.54 -3.10
C GLU A 178 4.31 15.60 -3.71
N GLN A 179 4.13 14.29 -3.58
CA GLN A 179 5.07 13.31 -4.12
C GLN A 179 4.87 13.08 -5.62
N ASN A 180 3.62 13.07 -6.09
CA ASN A 180 3.24 12.83 -7.49
C ASN A 180 4.05 11.68 -8.15
N SER A 181 4.16 10.55 -7.45
CA SER A 181 5.04 9.44 -7.81
C SER A 181 4.36 8.11 -7.48
N ASN A 182 4.43 7.17 -8.44
CA ASN A 182 3.85 5.83 -8.32
C ASN A 182 4.57 4.98 -7.27
N GLU A 183 5.79 5.35 -6.90
CA GLU A 183 6.55 4.78 -5.79
C GLU A 183 5.97 5.16 -4.43
N PHE A 184 5.24 6.29 -4.31
CA PHE A 184 4.51 6.62 -3.09
C PHE A 184 3.11 5.99 -3.07
N SER A 185 2.33 6.18 -4.13
CA SER A 185 0.97 5.63 -4.27
C SER A 185 0.66 5.55 -5.75
N ILE A 186 0.08 4.44 -6.22
CA ILE A 186 -0.32 4.32 -7.63
C ILE A 186 -1.47 5.27 -7.93
N SER A 187 -1.34 6.09 -8.98
CA SER A 187 -2.44 6.93 -9.47
C SER A 187 -3.46 6.08 -10.24
N ILE A 188 -4.75 6.32 -10.01
CA ILE A 188 -5.82 5.77 -10.85
C ILE A 188 -6.21 6.86 -11.84
N ASP A 189 -5.69 6.77 -13.06
CA ASP A 189 -6.08 7.65 -14.15
C ASP A 189 -7.32 7.07 -14.84
N TYR A 190 -8.49 7.60 -14.52
CA TYR A 190 -9.72 7.27 -15.25
C TYR A 190 -9.78 8.09 -16.53
N LYS A 191 -9.54 7.46 -17.69
CA LYS A 191 -9.76 8.13 -18.98
C LYS A 191 -11.22 7.95 -19.39
N LEU A 192 -12.06 8.89 -18.97
CA LEU A 192 -13.45 8.95 -19.41
C LEU A 192 -13.53 9.45 -20.85
N THR A 193 -13.49 8.54 -21.81
CA THR A 193 -13.66 8.84 -23.24
C THR A 193 -15.06 8.47 -23.71
N LEU A 194 -15.85 9.46 -24.12
CA LEU A 194 -17.08 9.25 -24.90
C LEU A 194 -16.69 8.86 -26.32
N THR A 195 -16.62 7.56 -26.61
CA THR A 195 -16.30 7.04 -27.94
C THR A 195 -17.42 6.13 -28.44
N LYS A 196 -17.61 6.08 -29.77
CA LYS A 196 -18.55 5.15 -30.42
C LYS A 196 -17.97 3.73 -30.56
N CYS A 197 -16.68 3.53 -30.27
CA CYS A 197 -15.98 2.26 -30.39
C CYS A 197 -15.52 1.76 -29.01
N GLU A 198 -16.07 0.64 -28.53
CA GLU A 198 -15.79 0.04 -27.20
C GLU A 198 -14.31 -0.28 -26.92
N LYS A 199 -13.45 -0.32 -27.94
CA LYS A 199 -12.05 -0.78 -27.81
C LYS A 199 -11.12 0.20 -27.08
N ASP A 200 -11.53 1.46 -26.90
CA ASP A 200 -10.66 2.54 -26.39
C ASP A 200 -11.21 3.23 -25.11
N SER A 201 -12.21 2.64 -24.43
CA SER A 201 -12.81 3.21 -23.22
C SER A 201 -12.65 2.30 -22.00
N ASP A 202 -12.22 2.87 -20.87
CA ASP A 202 -12.17 2.17 -19.56
C ASP A 202 -13.58 1.97 -18.94
N LEU A 203 -14.57 2.75 -19.39
CA LEU A 203 -15.98 2.65 -19.00
C LEU A 203 -16.88 2.97 -20.21
N SER A 204 -17.77 2.04 -20.58
CA SER A 204 -18.69 2.20 -21.71
C SER A 204 -20.09 2.59 -21.22
N LEU A 205 -20.61 3.73 -21.67
CA LEU A 205 -21.99 4.17 -21.43
C LEU A 205 -22.86 3.84 -22.65
N GLY A 206 -23.86 2.99 -22.48
CA GLY A 206 -24.86 2.64 -23.49
C GLY A 206 -26.27 3.03 -23.05
N LEU A 207 -27.12 3.38 -24.02
CA LEU A 207 -28.55 3.62 -23.79
C LEU A 207 -29.31 2.31 -24.00
N GLY A 208 -29.99 1.81 -22.96
CA GLY A 208 -30.82 0.61 -23.03
C GLY A 208 -31.86 0.57 -21.90
N ASN A 209 -32.97 -0.14 -22.11
CA ASN A 209 -34.10 -0.20 -21.18
C ASN A 209 -33.85 -1.02 -19.90
N GLN A 210 -32.63 -1.53 -19.66
CA GLN A 210 -32.27 -2.36 -18.51
C GLN A 210 -31.08 -1.82 -17.69
N GLY A 211 -30.73 -0.54 -17.84
CA GLY A 211 -29.63 0.09 -17.08
C GLY A 211 -30.09 0.79 -15.80
N SER A 212 -29.18 0.91 -14.83
CA SER A 212 -29.36 1.74 -13.64
C SER A 212 -29.41 3.23 -14.02
N ASN A 213 -30.33 4.00 -13.43
CA ASN A 213 -30.47 5.44 -13.71
C ASN A 213 -29.17 6.20 -13.40
N ALA A 214 -28.50 6.70 -14.44
CA ALA A 214 -27.37 7.61 -14.31
C ALA A 214 -27.85 9.07 -14.33
N ILE A 215 -27.47 9.85 -13.33
CA ILE A 215 -27.80 11.28 -13.25
C ILE A 215 -26.73 12.08 -14.00
N ILE A 216 -27.15 12.80 -15.03
CA ILE A 216 -26.28 13.76 -15.72
C ILE A 216 -26.19 15.02 -14.84
N ILE A 217 -25.08 15.20 -14.14
CA ILE A 217 -24.78 16.46 -13.46
C ILE A 217 -24.12 17.39 -14.48
N ARG A 218 -24.88 18.37 -14.99
CA ARG A 218 -24.32 19.49 -15.76
C ARG A 218 -23.94 20.60 -14.79
N GLU A 219 -22.66 20.70 -14.44
CA GLU A 219 -22.13 21.97 -13.94
C GLU A 219 -21.86 22.87 -15.14
N THR A 220 -22.74 23.86 -15.34
CA THR A 220 -22.48 25.02 -16.17
C THR A 220 -22.15 26.21 -15.27
N LYS A 221 -20.86 26.47 -15.07
CA LYS A 221 -20.22 27.78 -15.31
C LYS A 221 -18.72 27.73 -15.10
#